data_AF-A0A806UAL8-F1
#
_entry.id   AF-A0A806UAL8-F1
#
_cell.length_a   1.000
_cell.length_b   1.000
_cell.length_c   1.000
_cell.angle_alpha   90.00
_cell.angle_beta   90.00
_cell.angle_gamma   90.00
#
_symmetry.space_group_name_H-M   'P 1'
#
loop_
_entity.id
_entity.type
_entity.pdbx_description
1 polymer ?
#
loop_
_entity_poly.entity_id
_entity_poly.type
_entity_poly.pdbx_seq_one_letter_code
_entity_poly.pdbx_strand_id
1 'polypeptide(L)'
;MIVFTCLIIIISIIRPYLESVTVKRIASEGKKIRYYKEQFFFYVLILLFYIAVMVYHAVPLSMLGLQGVYLDTIHRTAPYPAWIEYLLLLIFAGFIIISIMIQWMKDHGETVFVEQEMPTSIEATVPKTEREQKWWLAYSGISSFVESTVYFPSFYLYSHYVLAIQNTWVLAILIGIGYFLSQLAFQRDRLSVQTLLVGIGLGALFIMTKSVVIMVLYYGFSFLIYDIYQQDRNLVKSTEDH
;
A
#
# COMPACT_ATOMS: atom_id res chain seq x y z
N MET A 1 -16.01 0.56 -19.49
CA MET A 1 -14.85 1.41 -19.81
C MET A 1 -14.87 2.70 -18.98
N ILE A 2 -15.82 3.62 -19.21
CA ILE A 2 -15.87 4.92 -18.51
C ILE A 2 -15.88 4.78 -16.98
N VAL A 3 -16.70 3.90 -16.42
CA VAL A 3 -16.80 3.72 -14.96
C VAL A 3 -15.50 3.19 -14.35
N PHE A 4 -14.80 2.27 -15.05
CA PHE A 4 -13.47 1.80 -14.67
C PHE A 4 -12.43 2.93 -14.72
N THR A 5 -12.47 3.77 -15.76
CA THR A 5 -11.61 4.95 -15.85
C THR A 5 -11.87 5.92 -14.68
N CYS A 6 -13.13 6.13 -14.29
CA CYS A 6 -13.48 6.94 -13.12
C CYS A 6 -12.88 6.36 -11.83
N LEU A 7 -12.95 5.04 -11.63
CA LEU A 7 -12.33 4.39 -10.47
C LEU A 7 -10.80 4.63 -10.43
N ILE A 8 -10.11 4.48 -11.56
CA ILE A 8 -8.67 4.75 -11.65
C ILE A 8 -8.35 6.22 -11.35
N ILE A 9 -9.13 7.16 -11.90
CA ILE A 9 -8.94 8.59 -11.62
C ILE A 9 -9.16 8.90 -10.13
N ILE A 10 -10.17 8.28 -9.51
CA ILE A 10 -10.43 8.46 -8.07
C ILE A 10 -9.22 7.99 -7.25
N ILE A 11 -8.71 6.80 -7.54
CA ILE A 11 -7.60 6.18 -6.82
C ILE A 11 -6.28 6.95 -7.02
N SER A 12 -5.95 7.31 -8.27
CA SER A 12 -4.64 7.83 -8.63
C SER A 12 -4.54 9.36 -8.62
N ILE A 13 -5.65 10.09 -8.67
CA ILE A 13 -5.62 11.56 -8.78
C ILE A 13 -6.45 12.22 -7.69
N ILE A 14 -7.74 11.92 -7.60
CA ILE A 14 -8.66 12.66 -6.72
C ILE A 14 -8.34 12.41 -5.25
N ARG A 15 -8.23 11.14 -4.84
CA ARG A 15 -7.93 10.78 -3.44
C ARG A 15 -6.57 11.33 -2.98
N PRO A 16 -5.47 11.14 -3.74
CA PRO A 16 -4.16 11.69 -3.37
C PRO A 16 -4.17 13.22 -3.29
N TYR A 17 -4.88 13.89 -4.20
CA TYR A 17 -5.04 15.34 -4.16
C TYR A 17 -5.75 15.80 -2.87
N LEU A 18 -6.89 15.20 -2.53
CA LEU A 18 -7.64 15.54 -1.32
C LEU A 18 -6.82 15.30 -0.05
N GLU A 19 -6.10 14.17 0.02
CA GLU A 19 -5.22 13.86 1.14
C GLU A 19 -4.07 14.87 1.26
N SER A 20 -3.41 15.25 0.15
CA SER A 20 -2.33 16.24 0.15
C SER A 20 -2.75 17.61 0.71
N VAL A 21 -3.99 18.04 0.43
CA VAL A 21 -4.55 19.30 0.94
C VAL A 21 -4.87 19.19 2.43
N THR A 22 -5.32 18.02 2.87
CA THR A 22 -5.75 17.80 4.25
C THR A 22 -4.57 17.62 5.19
N VAL A 23 -3.52 16.91 4.79
CA VAL A 23 -2.29 16.71 5.58
C VAL A 23 -1.65 18.04 5.98
N LYS A 24 -1.60 19.02 5.06
CA LYS A 24 -1.06 20.38 5.33
C LYS A 24 -1.82 21.16 6.40
N ARG A 25 -3.05 20.75 6.74
CA ARG A 25 -3.94 21.45 7.69
C ARG A 25 -3.97 20.79 9.06
N ILE A 26 -3.26 19.68 9.26
CA ILE A 26 -3.18 18.97 10.54
C ILE A 26 -2.29 19.78 11.49
N ALA A 27 -2.92 20.45 12.44
CA ALA A 27 -2.23 21.29 13.43
C ALA A 27 -2.62 20.95 14.88
N SER A 28 -3.63 20.09 15.08
CA SER A 28 -4.13 19.72 16.41
C SER A 28 -4.67 18.28 16.41
N GLU A 29 -4.76 17.68 17.60
CA GLU A 29 -5.28 16.32 17.78
C GLU A 29 -6.68 16.15 17.18
N GLY A 30 -7.59 17.09 17.45
CA GLY A 30 -8.96 17.04 16.90
C GLY A 30 -8.98 17.05 15.36
N LYS A 31 -8.07 17.81 14.73
CA LYS A 31 -7.93 17.82 13.26
C LYS A 31 -7.32 16.53 12.73
N LYS A 32 -6.40 15.91 13.48
CA LYS A 32 -5.79 14.62 13.10
C LYS A 32 -6.77 13.46 13.20
N ILE A 33 -7.56 13.39 14.27
CA ILE A 33 -8.64 12.39 14.39
C ILE A 33 -9.67 12.57 13.27
N ARG A 34 -10.04 13.81 12.96
CA ARG A 34 -10.93 14.11 11.84
C ARG A 34 -10.35 13.62 10.51
N TYR A 35 -9.06 13.87 10.27
CA TYR A 35 -8.35 13.35 9.10
C TYR A 35 -8.45 11.82 9.00
N TYR A 36 -8.15 11.08 10.07
CA TYR A 36 -8.26 9.61 10.05
C TYR A 36 -9.67 9.13 9.72
N LYS A 37 -10.69 9.76 10.30
CA LYS A 37 -12.10 9.44 10.02
C LYS A 37 -12.49 9.72 8.57
N GLU A 38 -12.09 10.88 8.05
CA GLU A 38 -12.35 11.26 6.66
C GLU A 38 -11.67 10.27 5.71
N GLN A 39 -10.39 9.95 5.92
CA GLN A 39 -9.66 8.97 5.11
C GLN A 39 -10.28 7.58 5.20
N PHE A 40 -10.61 7.11 6.41
CA PHE A 40 -11.31 5.84 6.60
C PHE A 40 -12.59 5.77 5.76
N PHE A 41 -13.41 6.82 5.83
CA PHE A 41 -14.65 6.92 5.06
C PHE A 41 -14.39 6.93 3.54
N PHE A 42 -13.39 7.68 3.06
CA PHE A 42 -13.00 7.68 1.65
C PHE A 42 -12.58 6.29 1.16
N TYR A 43 -11.80 5.54 1.93
CA TYR A 43 -11.42 4.16 1.56
C TYR A 43 -12.63 3.22 1.51
N VAL A 44 -13.57 3.35 2.46
CA VAL A 44 -14.84 2.59 2.42
C VAL A 44 -15.65 2.94 1.16
N LEU A 45 -15.73 4.22 0.79
CA LEU A 45 -16.41 4.64 -0.45
C LEU A 45 -15.74 4.06 -1.69
N ILE A 46 -14.40 4.06 -1.76
CA ILE A 46 -13.65 3.45 -2.86
C ILE A 46 -13.95 1.95 -2.95
N LEU A 47 -13.96 1.25 -1.81
CA LEU A 47 -14.30 -0.17 -1.75
C LEU A 47 -15.72 -0.45 -2.24
N LEU A 48 -16.70 0.30 -1.75
CA LEU A 48 -18.11 0.16 -2.18
C LEU A 48 -18.27 0.45 -3.67
N PHE A 49 -17.61 1.50 -4.17
CA PHE A 49 -17.63 1.85 -5.58
C PHE A 49 -16.98 0.75 -6.43
N TYR A 50 -15.84 0.22 -6.00
CA TYR A 50 -15.19 -0.93 -6.63
C TYR A 50 -16.11 -2.15 -6.70
N ILE A 51 -16.74 -2.53 -5.59
CA ILE A 51 -17.69 -3.66 -5.55
C ILE A 51 -18.84 -3.41 -6.54
N ALA A 52 -19.41 -2.20 -6.56
CA ALA A 52 -20.47 -1.84 -7.50
C ALA A 52 -20.01 -1.97 -8.97
N VAL A 53 -18.79 -1.53 -9.29
CA VAL A 53 -18.19 -1.66 -10.62
C VAL A 53 -18.02 -3.14 -11.01
N MET A 54 -17.52 -3.97 -10.09
CA MET A 54 -17.32 -5.41 -10.34
C MET A 54 -18.63 -6.15 -10.56
N VAL A 55 -19.66 -5.84 -9.77
CA VAL A 55 -21.00 -6.41 -9.93
C VAL A 55 -21.64 -5.94 -11.23
N TYR A 56 -21.60 -4.64 -11.53
CA TYR A 56 -22.20 -4.06 -12.73
C TYR A 56 -21.60 -4.64 -14.02
N HIS A 57 -20.28 -4.90 -14.03
CA HIS A 57 -19.59 -5.49 -15.16
C HIS A 57 -19.50 -7.03 -15.12
N ALA A 58 -20.12 -7.68 -14.12
CA ALA A 58 -20.09 -9.12 -13.91
C ALA A 58 -18.66 -9.71 -13.98
N VAL A 59 -17.70 -9.03 -13.37
CA VAL A 59 -16.29 -9.44 -13.39
C VAL A 59 -16.13 -10.74 -12.59
N PRO A 60 -15.57 -11.81 -13.18
CA PRO A 60 -15.38 -13.07 -12.47
C PRO A 60 -14.48 -12.90 -11.24
N LEU A 61 -14.83 -13.56 -10.13
CA LEU A 61 -14.03 -13.56 -8.90
C LEU A 61 -12.58 -14.03 -9.14
N SER A 62 -12.37 -14.90 -10.13
CA SER A 62 -11.05 -15.37 -10.53
C SER A 62 -10.14 -14.26 -11.06
N MET A 63 -10.69 -13.15 -11.55
CA MET A 63 -9.94 -11.97 -12.02
C MET A 63 -9.63 -10.96 -10.92
N LEU A 64 -10.21 -11.12 -9.73
CA LEU A 64 -9.97 -10.24 -8.58
C LEU A 64 -8.69 -10.60 -7.81
N GLY A 65 -7.99 -11.64 -8.25
CA GLY A 65 -6.74 -12.10 -7.66
C GLY A 65 -6.91 -12.82 -6.32
N LEU A 66 -8.05 -13.47 -6.08
CA LEU A 66 -8.30 -14.23 -4.84
C LEU A 66 -7.71 -15.65 -4.87
N GLN A 67 -6.79 -15.92 -5.80
CA GLN A 67 -6.17 -17.24 -5.97
C GLN A 67 -5.00 -17.41 -4.98
N GLY A 68 -4.77 -18.65 -4.55
CA GLY A 68 -3.58 -19.00 -3.75
C GLY A 68 -2.29 -18.83 -4.55
N VAL A 69 -1.19 -18.56 -3.86
CA VAL A 69 0.14 -18.43 -4.48
C VAL A 69 0.80 -19.80 -4.52
N TYR A 70 0.97 -20.36 -5.72
CA TYR A 70 1.65 -21.65 -5.94
C TYR A 70 2.77 -21.49 -6.96
N LEU A 71 3.94 -22.11 -6.70
CA LEU A 71 5.09 -22.09 -7.64
C LEU A 71 4.69 -22.64 -9.02
N ASP A 72 3.89 -23.70 -9.07
CA ASP A 72 3.38 -24.28 -10.32
C ASP A 72 2.59 -23.27 -11.17
N THR A 73 1.89 -22.32 -10.54
CA THR A 73 1.13 -21.29 -11.25
C THR A 73 2.06 -20.29 -11.93
N ILE A 74 3.18 -19.97 -11.28
CA ILE A 74 4.22 -19.07 -11.78
C ILE A 74 4.91 -19.71 -13.00
N HIS A 75 5.36 -20.97 -12.86
CA HIS A 75 6.02 -21.69 -13.96
C HIS A 75 5.13 -21.89 -15.18
N ARG A 76 3.82 -22.09 -14.99
CA ARG A 76 2.86 -22.28 -16.10
C ARG A 76 2.53 -20.98 -16.84
N THR A 77 2.52 -19.86 -16.13
CA THR A 77 2.19 -18.55 -16.73
C THR A 77 3.41 -17.90 -17.39
N ALA A 78 4.62 -18.20 -16.90
CA ALA A 78 5.91 -17.71 -17.38
C ALA A 78 5.91 -16.23 -17.82
N PRO A 79 5.37 -15.29 -17.00
CA PRO A 79 5.24 -13.89 -17.41
C PRO A 79 6.57 -13.16 -17.55
N TYR A 80 7.63 -13.69 -16.93
CA TYR A 80 8.99 -13.17 -17.02
C TYR A 80 10.01 -14.31 -17.20
N PRO A 81 11.27 -14.00 -17.58
CA PRO A 81 12.33 -15.00 -17.53
C PRO A 81 12.48 -15.57 -16.11
N ALA A 82 12.66 -16.89 -15.99
CA ALA A 82 12.68 -17.58 -14.69
C ALA A 82 13.61 -16.96 -13.65
N TRP A 83 14.80 -16.49 -14.04
CA TRP A 83 15.74 -15.85 -13.12
C TRP A 83 15.19 -14.55 -12.49
N ILE A 84 14.31 -13.83 -13.19
CA ILE A 84 13.63 -12.64 -12.68
C ILE A 84 12.53 -13.03 -11.70
N GLU A 85 11.76 -14.06 -12.03
CA GLU A 85 10.71 -14.59 -11.14
C GLU A 85 11.29 -15.01 -9.79
N TYR A 86 12.40 -15.77 -9.81
CA TYR A 86 13.10 -16.16 -8.59
C TYR A 86 13.70 -14.97 -7.85
N LEU A 87 14.26 -13.98 -8.56
CA LEU A 87 14.79 -12.77 -7.93
C LEU A 87 13.69 -11.97 -7.23
N LEU A 88 12.53 -11.79 -7.87
CA LEU A 88 11.38 -11.09 -7.28
C LEU A 88 10.86 -11.82 -6.04
N LEU A 89 10.73 -13.15 -6.09
CA LEU A 89 10.33 -13.96 -4.94
C LEU A 89 11.36 -13.89 -3.82
N LEU A 90 12.66 -13.93 -4.14
CA LEU A 90 13.73 -13.84 -3.16
C LEU A 90 13.74 -12.47 -2.45
N ILE A 91 13.60 -11.38 -3.20
CA ILE A 91 13.50 -10.03 -2.63
C ILE A 91 12.27 -9.94 -1.71
N PHE A 92 11.13 -10.48 -2.15
CA PHE A 92 9.91 -10.45 -1.34
C PHE A 92 10.02 -11.30 -0.07
N ALA A 93 10.60 -12.49 -0.16
CA ALA A 93 10.87 -13.35 1.00
C ALA A 93 11.86 -12.68 1.96
N GLY A 94 12.92 -12.05 1.44
CA GLY A 94 13.86 -11.25 2.21
C GLY A 94 13.18 -10.12 2.98
N PHE A 95 12.26 -9.39 2.33
CA PHE A 95 11.45 -8.37 2.99
C PHE A 95 10.63 -8.92 4.17
N ILE A 96 9.98 -10.08 4.00
CA ILE A 96 9.23 -10.72 5.09
C ILE A 96 10.16 -11.12 6.24
N ILE A 97 11.28 -11.78 5.94
CA ILE A 97 12.25 -12.23 6.95
C ILE A 97 12.79 -11.04 7.73
N ILE A 98 13.22 -9.99 7.03
CA ILE A 98 13.71 -8.76 7.68
C ILE A 98 12.63 -8.15 8.57
N SER A 99 11.37 -8.13 8.11
CA SER A 99 10.27 -7.57 8.90
C SER A 99 10.03 -8.34 10.20
N ILE A 100 10.11 -9.67 10.14
CA ILE A 100 10.01 -10.54 11.33
C ILE A 100 11.22 -10.35 12.24
N MET A 101 12.43 -10.25 11.68
CA MET A 101 13.65 -10.02 12.46
C MET A 101 13.58 -8.69 13.21
N ILE A 102 13.10 -7.62 12.58
CA ILE A 102 12.93 -6.30 13.21
C ILE A 102 11.94 -6.39 14.39
N GLN A 103 10.80 -7.08 14.22
CA GLN A 103 9.88 -7.33 15.34
C GLN A 103 10.54 -8.15 16.46
N TRP A 104 11.29 -9.19 16.11
CA TRP A 104 11.98 -10.04 17.08
C TRP A 104 13.03 -9.25 17.88
N MET A 105 13.86 -8.44 17.23
CA MET A 105 14.81 -7.54 17.89
C MET A 105 14.10 -6.61 18.87
N LYS A 106 12.95 -6.04 18.44
CA LYS A 106 12.14 -5.17 19.28
C LYS A 106 11.60 -5.89 20.52
N ASP A 107 11.08 -7.11 20.37
CA ASP A 107 10.57 -7.93 21.47
C ASP A 107 11.67 -8.28 22.50
N HIS A 108 12.94 -8.23 22.09
CA HIS A 108 14.10 -8.44 22.96
C HIS A 108 14.70 -7.14 23.53
N GLY A 109 13.99 -6.02 23.38
CA GLY A 109 14.35 -4.73 23.98
C GLY A 109 15.35 -3.91 23.17
N GLU A 110 15.66 -4.30 21.95
CA GLU A 110 16.50 -3.50 21.07
C GLU A 110 15.69 -2.34 20.46
N THR A 111 16.28 -1.15 20.47
CA THR A 111 15.79 -0.01 19.69
C THR A 111 16.32 -0.14 18.27
N VAL A 112 15.44 -0.41 17.32
CA VAL A 112 15.83 -0.66 15.93
C VAL A 112 15.99 0.65 15.16
N PHE A 113 15.17 1.65 15.50
CA PHE A 113 15.20 2.96 14.84
C PHE A 113 15.76 4.02 15.78
N VAL A 114 17.00 4.44 15.51
CA VAL A 114 17.77 5.36 16.39
C VAL A 114 17.80 6.80 15.86
N GLU A 115 17.75 6.99 14.54
CA GLU A 115 17.84 8.32 13.90
C GLU A 115 16.51 8.76 13.27
N GLN A 116 16.12 10.01 13.57
CA GLN A 116 14.89 10.64 13.10
C GLN A 116 15.08 11.27 11.71
N GLU A 117 14.82 10.49 10.67
CA GLU A 117 14.65 11.03 9.31
C GLU A 117 13.23 10.79 8.79
N MET A 118 12.22 10.77 9.66
CA MET A 118 10.86 10.67 9.14
C MET A 118 10.47 11.97 8.44
N PRO A 119 9.98 11.86 7.20
CA PRO A 119 9.56 13.04 6.48
C PRO A 119 8.41 13.75 7.18
N THR A 120 8.44 15.09 7.18
CA THR A 120 7.52 15.96 7.94
C THR A 120 6.03 15.66 7.69
N SER A 121 5.69 15.26 6.47
CA SER A 121 4.35 14.83 6.09
C SER A 121 3.86 13.57 6.84
N ILE A 122 4.74 12.62 7.11
CA ILE A 122 4.43 11.43 7.89
C ILE A 122 4.33 11.78 9.36
N GLU A 123 5.25 12.59 9.84
CA GLU A 123 5.23 13.03 11.23
C GLU A 123 3.89 13.69 11.61
N ALA A 124 3.31 14.46 10.69
CA ALA A 124 2.00 15.09 10.86
C ALA A 124 0.85 14.08 10.98
N THR A 125 0.98 12.90 10.38
CA THR A 125 -0.06 11.85 10.36
C THR A 125 0.18 10.74 11.40
N VAL A 126 1.33 10.71 12.07
CA VAL A 126 1.60 9.74 13.15
C VAL A 126 0.81 10.09 14.42
N PRO A 127 0.16 9.11 15.08
CA PRO A 127 -0.60 9.37 16.29
C PRO A 127 0.34 9.62 17.50
N LYS A 128 -0.06 10.56 18.36
CA LYS A 128 0.66 10.96 19.58
C LYS A 128 -0.09 10.56 20.86
N THR A 129 -1.40 10.40 20.79
CA THR A 129 -2.25 10.01 21.92
C THR A 129 -2.89 8.64 21.66
N GLU A 130 -3.29 7.92 22.71
CA GLU A 130 -4.03 6.65 22.57
C GLU A 130 -5.31 6.82 21.73
N ARG A 131 -5.95 7.98 21.84
CA ARG A 131 -7.17 8.30 21.10
C ARG A 131 -6.88 8.46 19.61
N GLU A 132 -5.78 9.12 19.24
CA GLU A 132 -5.29 9.19 17.86
C GLU A 132 -4.93 7.78 17.36
N GLN A 133 -4.26 6.96 18.18
CA GLN A 133 -3.82 5.63 17.81
C GLN A 133 -4.98 4.72 17.39
N LYS A 134 -6.09 4.70 18.14
CA LYS A 134 -7.27 3.88 17.79
C LYS A 134 -7.82 4.21 16.39
N TRP A 135 -7.93 5.50 16.06
CA TRP A 135 -8.43 5.92 14.75
C TRP A 135 -7.39 5.75 13.65
N TRP A 136 -6.12 5.93 13.97
CA TRP A 136 -5.02 5.65 13.05
C TRP A 136 -4.98 4.17 12.69
N LEU A 137 -5.10 3.25 13.66
CA LEU A 137 -5.17 1.80 13.41
C LEU A 137 -6.34 1.44 12.48
N ALA A 138 -7.53 2.00 12.75
CA ALA A 138 -8.70 1.76 11.90
C ALA A 138 -8.49 2.26 10.47
N TYR A 139 -7.94 3.48 10.32
CA TYR A 139 -7.58 4.07 9.04
C TYR A 139 -6.51 3.24 8.29
N SER A 140 -5.42 2.87 8.96
CA SER A 140 -4.32 2.11 8.37
C SER A 140 -4.77 0.71 7.95
N GLY A 141 -5.61 0.06 8.75
CA GLY A 141 -6.19 -1.25 8.43
C GLY A 141 -7.07 -1.21 7.17
N ILE A 142 -7.99 -0.25 7.06
CA ILE A 142 -8.83 -0.14 5.85
C ILE A 142 -8.01 0.30 4.63
N SER A 143 -7.04 1.21 4.80
CA SER A 143 -6.12 1.62 3.73
C SER A 143 -5.38 0.41 3.18
N SER A 144 -4.75 -0.38 4.05
CA SER A 144 -3.99 -1.57 3.66
C SER A 144 -4.86 -2.61 2.95
N PHE A 145 -6.09 -2.81 3.44
CA PHE A 145 -7.05 -3.72 2.81
C PHE A 145 -7.47 -3.23 1.41
N VAL A 146 -7.83 -1.95 1.26
CA VAL A 146 -8.27 -1.41 -0.03
C VAL A 146 -7.11 -1.31 -1.02
N GLU A 147 -5.93 -0.88 -0.58
CA GLU A 147 -4.75 -0.79 -1.45
C GLU A 147 -4.32 -2.17 -1.96
N SER A 148 -4.43 -3.22 -1.14
CA SER A 148 -4.12 -4.59 -1.58
C SER A 148 -5.20 -5.20 -2.47
N THR A 149 -6.48 -5.06 -2.12
CA THR A 149 -7.57 -5.79 -2.77
C THR A 149 -8.30 -5.03 -3.87
N VAL A 150 -8.14 -3.70 -3.93
CA VAL A 150 -8.78 -2.83 -4.91
C VAL A 150 -7.76 -2.25 -5.88
N TYR A 151 -6.68 -1.63 -5.40
CA TYR A 151 -5.82 -0.81 -6.27
C TYR A 151 -5.08 -1.67 -7.29
N PHE A 152 -4.29 -2.66 -6.85
CA PHE A 152 -3.53 -3.54 -7.75
C PHE A 152 -4.43 -4.30 -8.73
N PRO A 153 -5.53 -4.96 -8.30
CA PRO A 153 -6.48 -5.56 -9.23
C PRO A 153 -7.07 -4.55 -10.22
N SER A 154 -7.44 -3.35 -9.77
CA SER A 154 -8.00 -2.32 -10.67
C SER A 154 -6.99 -1.85 -11.71
N PHE A 155 -5.73 -1.62 -11.32
CA PHE A 155 -4.67 -1.22 -12.24
C PHE A 155 -4.38 -2.30 -13.28
N TYR A 156 -4.35 -3.57 -12.85
CA TYR A 156 -4.19 -4.70 -13.76
C TYR A 156 -5.39 -4.83 -14.70
N LEU A 157 -6.62 -4.83 -14.18
CA LEU A 157 -7.84 -4.96 -14.97
C LEU A 157 -7.95 -3.85 -16.02
N TYR A 158 -7.66 -2.62 -15.61
CA TYR A 158 -7.67 -1.46 -16.49
C TYR A 158 -6.59 -1.60 -17.58
N SER A 159 -5.34 -1.85 -17.21
CA SER A 159 -4.24 -1.87 -18.17
C SER A 159 -4.32 -3.07 -19.13
N HIS A 160 -4.66 -4.25 -18.60
CA HIS A 160 -4.68 -5.49 -19.38
C HIS A 160 -5.96 -5.67 -20.19
N TYR A 161 -7.14 -5.46 -19.58
CA TYR A 161 -8.42 -5.74 -20.26
C TYR A 161 -9.06 -4.50 -20.90
N VAL A 162 -8.86 -3.30 -20.35
CA VAL A 162 -9.45 -2.07 -20.92
C VAL A 162 -8.52 -1.44 -21.96
N LEU A 163 -7.23 -1.28 -21.64
CA LEU A 163 -6.23 -0.76 -22.57
C LEU A 163 -5.64 -1.83 -23.49
N ALA A 164 -6.02 -3.10 -23.31
CA ALA A 164 -5.57 -4.25 -24.10
C ALA A 164 -4.05 -4.45 -24.14
N ILE A 165 -3.32 -4.03 -23.10
CA ILE A 165 -1.87 -4.14 -23.05
C ILE A 165 -1.49 -5.58 -22.67
N GLN A 166 -0.74 -6.24 -23.55
CA GLN A 166 -0.33 -7.64 -23.39
C GLN A 166 1.11 -7.79 -22.87
N ASN A 167 1.95 -6.77 -23.07
CA ASN A 167 3.35 -6.83 -22.64
C ASN A 167 3.45 -6.73 -21.11
N THR A 168 3.93 -7.80 -20.46
CA THR A 168 4.01 -7.93 -18.99
C THR A 168 4.94 -6.89 -18.34
N TRP A 169 5.98 -6.45 -19.04
CA TRP A 169 6.87 -5.38 -18.56
C TRP A 169 6.16 -4.04 -18.54
N VAL A 170 5.45 -3.71 -19.62
CA VAL A 170 4.67 -2.46 -19.71
C VAL A 170 3.54 -2.48 -18.69
N LEU A 171 2.87 -3.62 -18.48
CA LEU A 171 1.85 -3.79 -17.45
C LEU A 171 2.42 -3.51 -16.05
N ALA A 172 3.57 -4.07 -15.69
CA ALA A 172 4.20 -3.83 -14.40
C ALA A 172 4.54 -2.35 -14.19
N ILE A 173 5.05 -1.68 -15.24
CA ILE A 173 5.34 -0.25 -15.20
C ILE A 173 4.07 0.57 -14.99
N LEU A 174 2.98 0.27 -15.71
CA LEU A 174 1.72 1.01 -15.58
C LEU A 174 1.06 0.81 -14.21
N ILE A 175 1.10 -0.42 -13.67
CA ILE A 175 0.65 -0.70 -12.30
C ILE A 175 1.52 0.08 -11.30
N GLY A 176 2.84 0.08 -11.50
CA GLY A 176 3.77 0.85 -10.67
C GLY A 176 3.53 2.35 -10.71
N ILE A 177 3.21 2.92 -11.88
CA ILE A 177 2.80 4.32 -12.02
C ILE A 177 1.47 4.56 -11.29
N GLY A 178 0.47 3.69 -11.46
CA GLY A 178 -0.81 3.79 -10.77
C GLY A 178 -0.64 3.82 -9.25
N TYR A 179 0.20 2.92 -8.71
CA TYR A 179 0.60 2.89 -7.31
C TYR A 179 1.31 4.17 -6.90
N PHE A 180 2.35 4.58 -7.64
CA PHE A 180 3.09 5.81 -7.37
C PHE A 180 2.17 7.05 -7.32
N LEU A 181 1.23 7.14 -8.25
CA LEU A 181 0.22 8.20 -8.29
C LEU A 181 -0.69 8.16 -7.06
N SER A 182 -1.09 6.97 -6.61
CA SER A 182 -1.91 6.82 -5.40
C SER A 182 -1.22 7.28 -4.10
N GLN A 183 0.11 7.34 -4.11
CA GLN A 183 0.95 7.79 -2.99
C GLN A 183 1.32 9.29 -3.05
N LEU A 184 0.88 10.03 -4.08
CA LEU A 184 1.18 11.46 -4.27
C LEU A 184 0.72 12.36 -3.11
N ALA A 185 -0.12 11.89 -2.21
CA ALA A 185 -0.51 12.69 -1.06
C ALA A 185 0.67 13.12 -0.17
N PHE A 186 1.73 12.30 -0.14
CA PHE A 186 2.97 12.54 0.62
C PHE A 186 4.05 13.24 -0.23
N GLN A 187 3.61 13.95 -1.29
CA GLN A 187 4.38 14.60 -2.36
C GLN A 187 5.63 15.38 -1.93
N ARG A 188 5.62 16.02 -0.74
CA ARG A 188 6.70 16.93 -0.35
C ARG A 188 7.97 16.23 0.12
N ASP A 189 7.90 14.95 0.50
CA ASP A 189 9.07 14.29 1.07
C ASP A 189 9.33 12.85 0.57
N ARG A 190 8.39 12.19 -0.13
CA ARG A 190 8.47 10.73 -0.40
C ARG A 190 8.25 10.27 -1.84
N LEU A 191 8.15 11.18 -2.81
CA LEU A 191 8.22 10.77 -4.22
C LEU A 191 9.66 10.54 -4.63
N SER A 192 10.21 9.44 -4.14
CA SER A 192 11.48 8.92 -4.60
C SER A 192 11.25 7.89 -5.70
N VAL A 193 12.30 7.67 -6.48
CA VAL A 193 12.37 6.57 -7.45
C VAL A 193 12.10 5.22 -6.76
N GLN A 194 12.38 5.08 -5.46
CA GLN A 194 12.15 3.86 -4.70
C GLN A 194 10.65 3.50 -4.63
N THR A 195 9.76 4.45 -4.39
CA THR A 195 8.30 4.19 -4.33
C THR A 195 7.78 3.66 -5.67
N LEU A 196 8.30 4.20 -6.78
CA LEU A 196 7.98 3.71 -8.12
C LEU A 196 8.53 2.29 -8.33
N LEU A 197 9.78 2.03 -7.97
CA LEU A 197 10.40 0.71 -8.10
C LEU A 197 9.67 -0.36 -7.28
N VAL A 198 9.26 -0.03 -6.05
CA VAL A 198 8.44 -0.90 -5.21
C VAL A 198 7.10 -1.18 -5.90
N GLY A 199 6.43 -0.15 -6.42
CA GLY A 199 5.19 -0.32 -7.18
C GLY A 199 5.33 -1.23 -8.39
N ILE A 200 6.42 -1.08 -9.16
CA ILE A 200 6.73 -1.94 -10.31
C ILE A 200 6.97 -3.39 -9.86
N GLY A 201 7.76 -3.59 -8.80
CA GLY A 201 8.04 -4.91 -8.25
C GLY A 201 6.78 -5.61 -7.74
N LEU A 202 5.93 -4.89 -7.00
CA LEU A 202 4.63 -5.40 -6.55
C LEU A 202 3.68 -5.69 -7.72
N GLY A 203 3.66 -4.82 -8.74
CA GLY A 203 2.91 -5.05 -9.97
C GLY A 203 3.36 -6.32 -10.70
N ALA A 204 4.67 -6.53 -10.80
CA ALA A 204 5.25 -7.74 -11.39
C ALA A 204 4.89 -9.00 -10.58
N LEU A 205 5.00 -8.94 -9.25
CA LEU A 205 4.58 -10.02 -8.36
C LEU A 205 3.08 -10.32 -8.50
N PHE A 206 2.23 -9.30 -8.65
CA PHE A 206 0.80 -9.48 -8.89
C PHE A 206 0.53 -10.12 -10.25
N ILE A 207 1.18 -9.67 -11.32
CA ILE A 207 1.05 -10.27 -12.67
C ILE A 207 1.47 -11.75 -12.63
N MET A 208 2.54 -12.06 -11.91
CA MET A 208 3.11 -13.39 -11.78
C MET A 208 2.25 -14.36 -10.97
N THR A 209 1.68 -13.88 -9.88
CA THR A 209 0.91 -14.73 -8.96
C THR A 209 -0.59 -14.68 -9.19
N LYS A 210 -1.07 -13.64 -9.87
CA LYS A 210 -2.50 -13.25 -9.94
C LYS A 210 -3.15 -13.32 -8.57
N SER A 211 -2.42 -12.89 -7.53
CA SER A 211 -2.84 -13.02 -6.14
C SER A 211 -2.69 -11.72 -5.38
N VAL A 212 -3.77 -11.29 -4.73
CA VAL A 212 -3.76 -10.18 -3.78
C VAL A 212 -3.06 -10.55 -2.47
N VAL A 213 -2.84 -11.85 -2.20
CA VAL A 213 -2.20 -12.31 -0.96
C VAL A 213 -0.81 -11.70 -0.79
N ILE A 214 -0.03 -11.60 -1.88
CA ILE A 214 1.29 -10.95 -1.84
C ILE A 214 1.15 -9.47 -1.45
N MET A 215 0.13 -8.78 -1.96
CA MET A 215 -0.12 -7.38 -1.62
C MET A 215 -0.55 -7.25 -0.15
N VAL A 216 -1.46 -8.12 0.32
CA VAL A 216 -1.90 -8.14 1.72
C VAL A 216 -0.72 -8.37 2.66
N LEU A 217 0.18 -9.32 2.34
CA LEU A 217 1.39 -9.55 3.10
C LEU A 217 2.32 -8.33 3.08
N TYR A 218 2.53 -7.72 1.90
CA TYR A 218 3.34 -6.52 1.77
C TYR A 218 2.86 -5.40 2.69
N TYR A 219 1.57 -5.04 2.63
CA TYR A 219 1.01 -3.98 3.47
C TYR A 219 0.96 -4.39 4.95
N GLY A 220 0.65 -5.65 5.27
CA GLY A 220 0.64 -6.14 6.64
C GLY A 220 2.01 -6.05 7.33
N PHE A 221 3.07 -6.49 6.65
CA PHE A 221 4.44 -6.37 7.18
C PHE A 221 4.94 -4.92 7.16
N SER A 222 4.58 -4.13 6.17
CA SER A 222 4.90 -2.69 6.17
C SER A 222 4.27 -1.99 7.37
N PHE A 223 3.01 -2.31 7.67
CA PHE A 223 2.29 -1.79 8.83
C PHE A 223 2.95 -2.19 10.15
N LEU A 224 3.39 -3.45 10.29
CA LEU A 224 4.17 -3.91 11.44
C LEU A 224 5.41 -3.04 11.67
N ILE A 225 6.18 -2.77 10.61
CA ILE A 225 7.38 -1.92 10.70
C ILE A 225 7.03 -0.49 11.11
N TYR A 226 5.95 0.09 10.59
CA TYR A 226 5.51 1.42 10.99
C TYR A 226 5.09 1.49 12.46
N ASP A 227 4.47 0.43 12.99
CA ASP A 227 4.08 0.37 14.40
C ASP A 227 5.32 0.28 15.30
N ILE A 228 6.29 -0.58 14.99
CA ILE A 228 7.58 -0.66 15.72
C ILE A 228 8.29 0.69 15.72
N TYR A 229 8.39 1.33 14.55
CA TYR A 229 8.97 2.66 14.43
C TYR A 229 8.27 3.67 15.36
N GLN A 230 6.93 3.63 15.43
CA GLN A 230 6.17 4.52 16.31
C GLN A 230 6.44 4.25 17.79
N GLN A 231 6.54 2.98 18.18
CA GLN A 231 6.84 2.59 19.56
C GLN A 231 8.21 3.10 20.00
N ASP A 232 9.25 2.93 19.16
CA ASP A 232 10.60 3.44 19.42
C ASP A 232 10.60 4.98 19.58
N ARG A 233 9.83 5.70 18.75
CA ARG A 233 9.69 7.16 18.86
C ARG A 233 9.08 7.61 20.20
N ASN A 234 8.06 6.90 20.69
CA ASN A 234 7.40 7.27 21.94
C ASN A 234 8.33 7.05 23.15
N LEU A 235 9.19 6.03 23.09
CA LEU A 235 10.22 5.77 24.12
C LEU A 235 11.24 6.91 24.20
N VAL A 236 11.78 7.36 23.06
CA VAL A 236 12.75 8.47 23.03
C VAL A 236 12.18 9.73 23.68
N LYS A 237 10.94 10.11 23.34
CA LYS A 237 10.28 11.29 23.95
C LYS A 237 10.11 11.18 25.46
N SER A 238 9.73 10.01 25.97
CA SER A 238 9.61 9.81 27.42
C SER A 238 10.94 9.95 28.17
N THR A 239 12.07 9.78 27.46
CA THR A 239 13.40 9.90 28.05
C THR A 239 13.93 11.35 28.02
N GLU A 240 13.45 12.18 27.09
CA GLU A 240 13.80 13.61 27.00
C GLU A 240 12.97 14.51 27.94
N ASP A 241 11.78 14.06 28.34
CA ASP A 241 10.87 14.77 29.26
C ASP A 241 11.18 14.51 30.77
N HIS A 242 12.24 13.76 31.09
CA HIS A 242 12.72 13.42 32.44
C HIS A 242 14.11 13.99 32.73
#